data_AF-A0A382UB61-F1
#
_entry.id   AF-A0A382UB61-F1
#
_cell.length_a   1.000
_cell.length_b   1.000
_cell.length_c   1.000
_cell.angle_alpha   90.00
_cell.angle_beta   90.00
_cell.angle_gamma   90.00
#
_symmetry.space_group_name_H-M   'P 1'
#
loop_
_entity.id
_entity.type
_entity.pdbx_description
1 polymer ?
#
loop_
_entity_poly.entity_id
_entity_poly.type
_entity_poly.pdbx_seq_one_letter_code
_entity_poly.pdbx_strand_id
1 'polypeptide(L)'
;MAWAVVRGSSQDGSNGNEIWEYENGATAAHTYTDAPGTYSGGIRSFDPPGATPVQKTYARCRKTGETVERGELSWNYFEERRP
;
A
#
# COMPACT_ATOMS: atom_id res chain seq x y z
N MET A 1 -8.48 -1.22 13.45
CA MET A 1 -7.16 -1.16 12.78
C MET A 1 -6.70 -2.60 12.59
N ALA A 2 -6.65 -3.07 11.34
CA ALA A 2 -6.19 -4.41 11.02
C ALA A 2 -5.12 -4.34 9.93
N TRP A 3 -4.07 -5.15 10.08
CA TRP A 3 -3.08 -5.36 9.04
C TRP A 3 -3.66 -6.34 8.02
N ALA A 4 -3.63 -5.93 6.76
CA ALA A 4 -4.12 -6.71 5.63
C ALA A 4 -2.94 -7.04 4.70
N VAL A 5 -2.97 -8.21 4.10
CA VAL A 5 -1.93 -8.66 3.16
C VAL A 5 -1.90 -7.75 1.93
N VAL A 6 -0.71 -7.31 1.53
CA VAL A 6 -0.46 -6.71 0.21
C VAL A 6 -0.34 -7.84 -0.79
N ARG A 7 -1.39 -8.09 -1.58
CA ARG A 7 -1.37 -9.11 -2.64
C ARG A 7 -0.33 -8.78 -3.70
N GLY A 8 0.24 -9.80 -4.35
CA GLY A 8 1.33 -9.63 -5.33
C GLY A 8 2.70 -9.29 -4.73
N SER A 9 2.82 -9.27 -3.39
CA SER A 9 4.09 -9.02 -2.69
C SER A 9 4.91 -10.27 -2.39
N SER A 10 4.52 -11.45 -2.87
CA SER A 10 5.35 -12.64 -2.73
C SER A 10 6.65 -12.48 -3.49
N GLN A 11 7.73 -13.02 -2.91
CA GLN A 11 9.07 -12.88 -3.48
C GLN A 11 9.22 -13.58 -4.85
N ASP A 12 8.44 -14.62 -5.08
CA ASP A 12 8.40 -15.44 -6.29
C ASP A 12 7.16 -15.19 -7.16
N GLY A 13 6.27 -14.27 -6.76
CA GLY A 13 5.00 -14.01 -7.44
C GLY A 13 3.92 -15.08 -7.19
N SER A 14 4.13 -16.03 -6.28
CA SER A 14 3.13 -17.05 -5.93
C SER A 14 2.03 -16.51 -5.01
N ASN A 15 0.85 -17.13 -5.01
CA ASN A 15 -0.16 -16.86 -3.99
C ASN A 15 0.25 -17.42 -2.62
N GLY A 16 -0.05 -16.69 -1.54
CA GLY A 16 0.05 -17.19 -0.16
C GLY A 16 1.39 -16.98 0.55
N ASN A 17 2.40 -16.45 -0.15
CA ASN A 17 3.74 -16.15 0.40
C ASN A 17 4.03 -14.65 0.41
N GLU A 18 2.99 -13.82 0.52
CA GLU A 18 3.12 -12.37 0.55
C GLU A 18 3.94 -11.87 1.75
N ILE A 19 4.93 -11.01 1.46
CA ILE A 19 5.90 -10.55 2.47
C ILE A 19 5.55 -9.19 3.07
N TRP A 20 4.52 -8.53 2.55
CA TRP A 20 4.10 -7.19 2.96
C TRP A 20 2.66 -7.21 3.48
N GLU A 21 2.42 -6.43 4.53
CA GLU A 21 1.11 -6.08 5.04
C GLU A 21 0.95 -4.55 5.05
N TYR A 22 -0.29 -4.07 4.91
CA TYR A 22 -0.65 -2.67 5.06
C TYR A 22 -1.75 -2.51 6.11
N GLU A 23 -1.79 -1.36 6.78
CA GLU A 23 -2.87 -1.08 7.72
C GLU A 23 -4.09 -0.53 6.98
N ASN A 24 -5.22 -1.24 7.05
CA ASN A 24 -6.44 -0.88 6.33
C ASN A 24 -7.21 0.32 6.92
N GLY A 25 -6.75 0.87 8.05
CA GLY A 25 -7.27 2.08 8.67
C GLY A 25 -6.34 3.29 8.53
N ALA A 26 -5.21 3.15 7.81
CA ALA A 26 -4.23 4.21 7.69
C ALA A 26 -4.80 5.44 6.96
N THR A 27 -4.38 6.60 7.44
CA THR A 27 -4.75 7.94 6.96
C THR A 27 -3.50 8.79 6.84
N ALA A 28 -3.64 10.05 6.42
CA ALA A 28 -2.53 11.01 6.35
C ALA A 28 -1.77 11.17 7.69
N ALA A 29 -2.41 10.93 8.84
CA ALA A 29 -1.76 11.00 10.16
C ALA A 29 -0.71 9.90 10.41
N HIS A 30 -0.71 8.84 9.59
CA HIS A 30 0.20 7.70 9.72
C HIS A 30 1.40 7.78 8.76
N THR A 31 1.46 8.82 7.93
CA THR A 31 2.49 9.02 6.89
C THR A 31 2.74 10.52 6.75
N TYR A 32 2.79 11.04 5.53
CA TYR A 32 2.91 12.45 5.21
C TYR A 32 1.54 13.14 5.23
N THR A 33 1.37 14.12 6.12
CA THR A 33 0.12 14.86 6.31
C THR A 33 -0.26 15.74 5.11
N ASP A 34 0.73 16.15 4.32
CA ASP A 34 0.61 17.02 3.16
C ASP A 34 0.64 16.27 1.82
N ALA A 35 0.73 14.94 1.84
CA ALA A 35 0.73 14.17 0.62
C ALA A 35 -0.62 14.27 -0.11
N PRO A 36 -0.62 14.58 -1.42
CA PRO A 36 -1.85 14.81 -2.16
C PRO A 36 -2.61 13.49 -2.38
N GLY A 37 -3.94 13.60 -2.38
CA GLY A 37 -4.84 12.48 -2.63
C GLY A 37 -5.84 12.23 -1.50
N THR A 38 -6.69 11.22 -1.69
CA THR A 38 -7.71 10.83 -0.73
C THR A 38 -7.42 9.44 -0.19
N TYR A 39 -7.70 9.22 1.09
CA TYR A 39 -7.46 7.95 1.76
C TYR A 39 -8.76 7.16 1.88
N SER A 40 -8.72 5.90 1.46
CA SER A 40 -9.80 4.94 1.67
C SER A 40 -9.21 3.56 1.94
N GLY A 41 -9.61 2.92 3.03
CA GLY A 41 -9.14 1.58 3.39
C GLY A 41 -7.62 1.48 3.51
N GLY A 42 -6.92 2.51 4.00
CA GLY A 42 -5.45 2.49 4.11
C GLY A 42 -4.70 2.76 2.80
N ILE A 43 -5.41 3.06 1.71
CA ILE A 43 -4.83 3.36 0.39
C ILE A 43 -5.06 4.83 0.07
N ARG A 44 -3.98 5.58 -0.23
CA ARG A 44 -4.04 6.93 -0.79
C ARG A 44 -4.20 6.84 -2.31
N SER A 45 -5.20 7.52 -2.87
CA SER A 45 -5.42 7.66 -4.31
C SER A 45 -5.17 9.11 -4.72
N PHE A 46 -4.27 9.31 -5.68
CA PHE A 46 -3.92 10.61 -6.25
C PHE A 46 -4.05 10.56 -7.77
N ASP A 47 -4.77 11.53 -8.33
CA ASP A 47 -4.90 11.72 -9.78
C ASP A 47 -3.98 12.87 -10.20
N PRO A 48 -2.75 12.57 -10.69
CA PRO A 48 -1.80 13.60 -11.08
C PRO A 48 -2.29 14.36 -12.33
N PRO A 49 -1.97 15.66 -12.46
CA PRO A 49 -2.30 16.40 -13.67
C PRO A 49 -1.59 15.81 -14.89
N GLY A 50 -2.29 15.75 -16.03
CA GLY A 50 -1.75 15.28 -17.31
C GLY A 50 -2.18 13.85 -17.67
N ALA A 51 -1.39 13.17 -18.50
CA ALA A 51 -1.70 11.83 -19.03
C ALA A 51 -1.17 10.68 -18.15
N THR A 52 -0.79 10.96 -16.90
CA THR A 52 -0.28 9.94 -15.97
C THR A 52 -1.46 9.23 -15.31
N PRO A 53 -1.47 7.88 -15.24
CA PRO A 53 -2.53 7.15 -14.56
C PRO A 53 -2.64 7.50 -13.08
N VAL A 54 -3.82 7.24 -12.50
CA VAL A 54 -4.07 7.37 -11.05
C VAL A 54 -3.05 6.56 -10.26
N GLN A 55 -2.38 7.24 -9.34
CA GLN A 55 -1.40 6.66 -8.43
C GLN A 55 -2.08 6.27 -7.13
N LYS A 56 -1.93 5.02 -6.75
CA LYS A 56 -2.43 4.46 -5.49
C LYS A 56 -1.25 3.99 -4.65
N THR A 57 -1.33 4.24 -3.34
CA THR A 57 -0.25 3.98 -2.39
C THR A 57 -0.81 3.37 -1.13
N TYR A 58 -0.26 2.25 -0.66
CA TYR A 58 -0.50 1.76 0.69
C TYR A 58 0.17 2.72 1.68
N ALA A 59 -0.64 3.34 2.54
CA ALA A 59 -0.20 4.47 3.36
C ALA A 59 0.71 4.11 4.54
N ARG A 60 0.62 2.86 5.02
CA ARG A 60 1.41 2.36 6.15
C ARG A 60 1.62 0.87 5.99
N CYS A 61 2.87 0.45 5.88
CA CYS A 61 3.25 -0.93 5.61
C CYS A 61 4.25 -1.48 6.63
N ARG A 62 4.28 -2.80 6.73
CA ARG A 62 5.27 -3.57 7.49
C ARG A 62 5.50 -4.92 6.82
N LYS A 63 6.59 -5.59 7.16
CA LYS A 63 6.79 -6.98 6.74
C LYS A 63 5.84 -7.91 7.49
N THR A 64 5.35 -8.95 6.82
CA THR A 64 4.52 -10.00 7.43
C THR A 64 5.24 -10.59 8.64
N GLY A 65 4.57 -10.67 9.79
CA GLY A 65 5.15 -11.20 11.04
C GLY A 65 6.06 -10.24 11.80
N GLU A 66 6.30 -9.02 11.29
CA GLU A 66 7.06 -7.99 11.98
C GLU A 66 6.14 -6.92 12.59
N THR A 67 6.65 -6.20 13.59
CA THR A 67 5.98 -5.02 14.17
C THR A 67 6.58 -3.70 13.68
N VAL A 68 7.71 -3.76 12.98
CA VAL A 68 8.43 -2.57 12.50
C VAL A 68 7.77 -2.03 11.23
N GLU A 69 7.34 -0.78 11.28
CA GLU A 69 6.81 -0.06 10.14
C GLU A 69 7.90 0.31 9.14
N ARG A 70 7.58 0.22 7.85
CA ARG A 70 8.52 0.47 6.75
C ARG A 70 8.02 1.52 5.76
N GLY A 71 7.02 2.31 6.17
CA GLY A 71 6.50 3.44 5.39
C GLY A 71 5.49 3.03 4.33
N GLU A 72 5.54 3.70 3.19
CA GLU A 72 4.58 3.54 2.10
C GLU A 72 5.06 2.57 1.02
N LEU A 73 4.12 1.92 0.34
CA LEU A 73 4.38 1.07 -0.82
C LEU A 73 3.43 1.41 -1.97
N SER A 74 3.90 1.31 -3.21
CA SER A 74 3.07 1.50 -4.39
C SER A 74 1.99 0.41 -4.47
N TRP A 75 0.72 0.80 -4.45
CA TRP A 75 -0.40 -0.13 -4.67
C TRP A 75 -0.41 -0.63 -6.11
N ASN A 76 -0.25 0.25 -7.11
CA ASN A 76 -0.34 -0.11 -8.53
C ASN A 76 0.63 -1.24 -8.89
N TYR A 77 1.90 -1.08 -8.51
CA TYR A 77 2.94 -2.09 -8.73
C TYR A 77 2.57 -3.49 -8.20
N PHE A 78 1.99 -3.58 -7.01
CA PHE A 78 1.64 -4.87 -6.41
C PHE A 78 0.33 -5.42 -6.95
N GLU A 79 -0.63 -4.58 -7.31
CA GLU A 79 -1.85 -5.02 -7.98
C GLU A 79 -1.55 -5.59 -9.38
N GLU A 80 -0.62 -5.00 -10.14
CA GLU A 80 -0.16 -5.52 -11.43
C GLU A 80 0.52 -6.90 -11.31
N ARG A 81 1.06 -7.23 -10.13
CA ARG A 81 1.73 -8.51 -9.84
C ARG A 81 0.83 -9.49 -9.13
N ARG A 82 -0.45 -9.15 -8.96
CA ARG A 82 -1.41 -10.03 -8.32
C ARG A 82 -1.68 -11.23 -9.25
N PRO A 83 -1.46 -12.47 -8.78
CA PRO A 83 -1.73 -13.68 -9.57
C PRO A 83 -3.22 -13.96 -9.76
#